data_AF-A0A2I3RXZ6-F1
#
_entry.id   AF-A0A2I3RXZ6-F1
#
_cell.length_a   1.000
_cell.length_b   1.000
_cell.length_c   1.000
_cell.angle_alpha   90.00
_cell.angle_beta   90.00
_cell.angle_gamma   90.00
#
_symmetry.space_group_name_H-M   'P 1'
#
loop_
_entity.id
_entity.type
_entity.pdbx_description
1 polymer ?
#
loop_
_entity_poly.entity_id
_entity_poly.type
_entity_poly.pdbx_seq_one_letter_code
_entity_poly.pdbx_strand_id
1 'polypeptide(L)'
;MQWKVPLLVGLIVLGTQVCSCKFVDIDKNLKDFASAVEYAVFQFNEDQEDEFAYKFLQVHRSQRKRLTWIYLMDLEMGRTVCKKRDEDIDNCPLQEGTEEKMFSLLNSTCVERSW
;
A
#
# COMPACT_ATOMS: atom_id res chain seq x y z
N MET A 1 39.08 -54.64 -2.64
CA MET A 1 37.74 -54.86 -2.02
C MET A 1 37.05 -53.51 -1.96
N GLN A 2 36.10 -53.27 -2.86
CA GLN A 2 35.35 -52.01 -2.92
C GLN A 2 34.26 -51.99 -1.84
N TRP A 3 34.15 -50.90 -1.08
CA TRP A 3 32.91 -50.58 -0.36
C TRP A 3 32.63 -49.07 -0.38
N LYS A 4 31.87 -48.68 -1.41
CA LYS A 4 30.72 -47.75 -1.42
C LYS A 4 30.82 -46.41 -0.64
N VAL A 5 30.90 -45.36 -1.47
CA VAL A 5 30.60 -43.91 -1.33
C VAL A 5 29.14 -43.67 -0.81
N PRO A 6 28.69 -42.45 -0.41
CA PRO A 6 29.26 -41.29 0.30
C PRO A 6 28.45 -40.91 1.58
N LEU A 7 28.99 -40.09 2.49
CA LEU A 7 28.19 -39.35 3.49
C LEU A 7 28.08 -37.87 3.08
N LEU A 8 27.20 -37.60 2.11
CA LEU A 8 26.64 -36.27 1.87
C LEU A 8 25.38 -36.15 2.73
N VAL A 9 25.51 -35.85 4.02
CA VAL A 9 24.37 -35.45 4.86
C VAL A 9 24.81 -34.32 5.77
N GLY A 10 24.95 -33.13 5.18
CA GLY A 10 24.81 -31.86 5.87
C GLY A 10 23.66 -31.13 5.20
N LEU A 11 22.44 -31.50 5.58
CA LEU A 11 21.21 -30.94 5.05
C LEU A 11 21.23 -29.41 5.24
N ILE A 12 21.08 -28.68 4.15
CA ILE A 12 20.96 -27.22 4.14
C ILE A 12 19.69 -26.86 4.93
N VAL A 13 19.81 -26.54 6.21
CA VAL A 13 18.73 -25.89 6.99
C VAL A 13 18.83 -24.39 6.76
N LEU A 14 18.62 -23.96 5.52
CA LEU A 14 18.36 -22.56 5.16
C LEU A 14 17.10 -22.43 4.30
N GLY A 15 16.24 -23.47 4.30
CA GLY A 15 15.03 -23.52 3.50
C GLY A 15 13.80 -23.65 4.39
N THR A 16 13.31 -22.52 4.90
CA THR A 16 11.88 -22.21 5.11
C THR A 16 11.77 -20.89 5.88
N GLN A 17 12.30 -19.79 5.32
CA GLN A 17 11.56 -18.54 5.53
C GLN A 17 10.25 -18.72 4.77
N VAL A 18 9.23 -19.26 5.45
CA VAL A 18 7.86 -19.31 4.94
C VAL A 18 7.42 -17.86 4.85
N CYS A 19 7.74 -17.21 3.73
CA CYS A 19 7.16 -15.93 3.37
C CYS A 19 5.66 -16.18 3.32
N SER A 20 4.96 -15.72 4.34
CA SER A 20 3.52 -15.88 4.41
C SER A 20 2.92 -14.96 3.36
N CYS A 21 2.44 -15.54 2.26
CA CYS A 21 1.80 -14.79 1.18
C CYS A 21 0.42 -14.23 1.56
N LYS A 22 -0.02 -14.38 2.81
CA LYS A 22 -1.36 -13.99 3.26
C LYS A 22 -1.36 -12.56 3.80
N PHE A 23 -2.32 -11.78 3.32
CA PHE A 23 -2.73 -10.53 3.95
C PHE A 23 -3.60 -10.85 5.16
N VAL A 24 -3.38 -10.10 6.23
CA VAL A 24 -4.20 -10.14 7.44
C VAL A 24 -4.72 -8.73 7.72
N ASP A 25 -5.95 -8.64 8.23
CA ASP A 25 -6.50 -7.37 8.67
C ASP A 25 -5.67 -6.83 9.83
N ILE A 26 -5.43 -5.52 9.80
CA ILE A 26 -4.73 -4.79 10.83
C ILE A 26 -5.56 -3.59 11.27
N ASP A 27 -5.32 -3.13 12.49
CA ASP A 27 -5.93 -1.91 12.99
C ASP A 27 -5.46 -0.72 12.14
N LYS A 28 -6.42 0.03 11.60
CA LYS A 28 -6.17 1.24 10.80
C LYS A 28 -5.54 2.38 11.60
N ASN A 29 -5.58 2.33 12.93
CA ASN A 29 -4.97 3.33 13.81
C ASN A 29 -3.49 3.02 14.14
N LEU A 30 -2.92 1.95 13.59
CA LEU A 30 -1.49 1.69 13.72
C LEU A 30 -0.70 2.80 13.05
N LYS A 31 0.27 3.39 13.77
CA LYS A 31 1.12 4.47 13.27
C LYS A 31 1.81 4.11 11.95
N ASP A 32 2.37 2.90 11.86
CA ASP A 32 3.05 2.43 10.66
C ASP A 32 2.09 2.30 9.46
N PHE A 33 0.81 2.01 9.71
CA PHE A 33 -0.20 1.98 8.65
C PHE A 33 -0.61 3.40 8.24
N ALA A 34 -0.79 4.32 9.19
CA ALA A 34 -1.07 5.72 8.90
C ALA A 34 0.04 6.35 8.05
N SER A 35 1.32 6.13 8.38
CA SER A 35 2.44 6.58 7.56
C SER A 35 2.45 5.93 6.16
N ALA A 36 2.01 4.68 6.04
CA ALA A 36 1.88 4.04 4.73
C ALA A 36 0.74 4.64 3.90
N VAL A 37 -0.37 5.07 4.53
CA VAL A 37 -1.47 5.78 3.88
C VAL A 37 -1.00 7.14 3.37
N GLU A 38 -0.32 7.94 4.20
CA GLU A 38 0.25 9.23 3.81
C GLU A 38 1.18 9.09 2.60
N TYR A 39 2.09 8.11 2.65
CA TYR A 39 2.99 7.82 1.54
C TYR A 39 2.23 7.42 0.27
N ALA A 40 1.20 6.57 0.39
CA ALA A 40 0.45 6.11 -0.76
C ALA A 40 -0.38 7.24 -1.42
N VAL A 41 -0.94 8.16 -0.63
CA VAL A 41 -1.64 9.36 -1.12
C VAL A 41 -0.67 10.30 -1.83
N PHE A 42 0.53 10.50 -1.27
CA PHE A 42 1.57 11.30 -1.91
C PHE A 42 1.99 10.71 -3.26
N GLN A 43 2.31 9.41 -3.32
CA GLN A 43 2.69 8.73 -4.55
C GLN A 43 1.56 8.77 -5.59
N PHE A 44 0.32 8.55 -5.16
CA PHE A 44 -0.84 8.69 -6.05
C PHE A 44 -0.89 10.08 -6.69
N ASN A 45 -0.74 11.13 -5.89
CA ASN A 45 -0.72 12.49 -6.41
C ASN A 45 0.45 12.73 -7.40
N GLU A 46 1.65 12.22 -7.13
CA GLU A 46 2.77 12.36 -8.07
C GLU A 46 2.54 11.62 -9.39
N ASP A 47 1.94 10.42 -9.35
CA ASP A 47 1.74 9.55 -10.51
C ASP A 47 0.52 9.93 -11.37
N GLN A 48 -0.51 10.55 -10.79
CA GLN A 48 -1.69 10.96 -11.56
C GLN A 48 -1.35 12.08 -12.55
N GLU A 49 -1.98 12.10 -13.72
CA GLU A 49 -1.80 13.20 -14.69
C GLU A 49 -2.58 14.47 -14.32
N ASP A 50 -3.60 14.34 -13.47
CA ASP A 50 -4.46 15.46 -13.04
C ASP A 50 -3.62 16.60 -12.44
N GLU A 51 -3.92 17.86 -12.78
CA GLU A 51 -3.20 19.02 -12.22
C GLU A 51 -3.55 19.24 -10.74
N PHE A 52 -4.75 18.80 -10.33
CA PHE A 52 -5.29 19.01 -9.00
C PHE A 52 -4.85 17.89 -8.05
N ALA A 53 -4.72 18.25 -6.78
CA ALA A 53 -4.39 17.30 -5.73
C ALA A 53 -5.62 16.48 -5.33
N TYR A 54 -5.40 15.23 -4.94
CA TYR A 54 -6.36 14.35 -4.31
C TYR A 54 -6.05 14.24 -2.83
N LYS A 55 -7.09 14.33 -2.01
CA LYS A 55 -7.02 14.27 -0.55
C LYS A 55 -7.62 12.96 -0.05
N PHE A 56 -6.97 12.38 0.95
CA PHE A 56 -7.49 11.22 1.68
C PHE A 56 -8.75 11.57 2.47
N LEU A 57 -9.77 10.71 2.39
CA LEU A 57 -11.03 10.84 3.12
C LEU A 57 -11.22 9.70 4.12
N GLN A 58 -11.11 8.45 3.66
CA GLN A 58 -11.43 7.29 4.49
C GLN A 58 -10.66 6.03 4.07
N VAL A 59 -10.33 5.20 5.06
CA VAL A 59 -9.83 3.83 4.85
C VAL A 59 -11.01 2.86 4.84
N HIS A 60 -11.17 2.11 3.75
CA HIS A 60 -12.13 1.02 3.61
C HIS A 60 -11.51 -0.36 3.87
N ARG A 61 -10.21 -0.52 3.55
CA ARG A 61 -9.46 -1.75 3.82
C ARG A 61 -8.09 -1.43 4.42
N SER A 62 -7.74 -2.16 5.49
CA SER A 62 -6.45 -2.06 6.19
C SER A 62 -5.85 -3.44 6.40
N GLN A 63 -5.02 -3.88 5.45
CA GLN A 63 -4.39 -5.20 5.49
C GLN A 63 -2.87 -5.10 5.39
N ARG A 64 -2.18 -6.06 5.99
CA ARG A 64 -0.72 -6.21 5.88
C ARG A 64 -0.35 -7.64 5.55
N LYS A 65 0.62 -7.82 4.65
CA LYS A 65 1.21 -9.13 4.40
C LYS A 65 1.99 -9.55 5.64
N ARG A 66 1.71 -10.76 6.13
CA ARG A 66 2.20 -11.23 7.43
C ARG A 66 3.74 -11.23 7.48
N LEU A 67 4.31 -10.68 8.57
CA LEU A 67 5.75 -10.53 8.80
C LEU A 67 6.49 -9.62 7.80
N THR A 68 5.78 -8.80 7.03
CA THR A 68 6.39 -7.80 6.14
C THR A 68 5.81 -6.41 6.40
N TRP A 69 6.39 -5.41 5.75
CA TRP A 69 5.91 -4.02 5.71
C TRP A 69 5.06 -3.72 4.47
N ILE A 70 4.52 -4.77 3.82
CA ILE A 70 3.72 -4.61 2.61
C ILE A 70 2.26 -4.48 3.01
N TYR A 71 1.66 -3.36 2.66
CA TYR A 71 0.26 -3.05 2.96
C TYR A 71 -0.62 -3.18 1.73
N LEU A 72 -1.85 -3.62 1.97
CA LEU A 72 -2.94 -3.62 1.01
C LEU A 72 -4.06 -2.78 1.62
N MET A 73 -4.39 -1.68 0.95
CA MET A 73 -5.36 -0.72 1.44
C MET A 73 -6.32 -0.29 0.34
N ASP A 74 -7.56 -0.01 0.73
CA ASP A 74 -8.53 0.67 -0.12
C ASP A 74 -8.80 2.02 0.52
N LEU A 75 -8.48 3.08 -0.22
CA LEU A 75 -8.63 4.45 0.21
C LEU A 75 -9.70 5.14 -0.63
N GLU A 76 -10.58 5.84 0.05
CA GLU A 76 -11.47 6.83 -0.54
C GLU A 76 -10.72 8.15 -0.58
N MET A 77 -10.63 8.73 -1.78
CA MET A 77 -9.96 9.98 -2.03
C MET A 77 -10.84 10.92 -2.84
N GLY A 78 -10.80 12.20 -2.51
CA GLY A 78 -11.55 13.24 -3.20
C GLY A 78 -10.62 14.19 -3.93
N ARG A 79 -11.00 14.61 -5.14
CA ARG A 79 -10.30 15.66 -5.87
C ARG A 79 -10.49 16.99 -5.14
N THR A 80 -9.44 17.79 -5.08
CA THR A 80 -9.45 19.10 -4.44
C THR A 80 -9.44 20.22 -5.47
N VAL A 81 -9.64 21.46 -5.01
CA VAL A 81 -9.47 22.66 -5.86
C VAL A 81 -8.04 23.17 -5.94
N CYS A 82 -7.12 22.62 -5.14
CA CYS A 82 -5.72 23.02 -5.10
C CYS A 82 -4.89 22.22 -6.10
N LYS A 83 -3.81 22.83 -6.56
CA LYS A 83 -2.81 22.15 -7.38
C LYS A 83 -1.87 21.35 -6.50
N LYS A 84 -1.25 20.32 -7.08
CA LYS A 84 -0.31 19.43 -6.38
C LYS A 84 0.90 20.09 -5.73
N ARG A 85 1.23 21.33 -6.10
CA ARG A 85 2.41 22.06 -5.59
C ARG A 85 2.02 23.26 -4.73
N ASP A 86 0.77 23.37 -4.32
CA ASP A 86 0.34 24.39 -3.37
C ASP A 86 0.81 23.99 -1.95
N GLU A 87 1.15 24.97 -1.11
CA GLU A 87 1.86 24.74 0.17
C GLU A 87 1.02 24.10 1.28
N ASP A 88 -0.27 23.80 1.03
CA ASP A 88 -1.21 23.26 2.03
C ASP A 88 -2.34 22.42 1.41
N ILE A 89 -2.00 21.23 0.90
CA ILE A 89 -2.99 20.28 0.35
C ILE A 89 -3.90 19.73 1.46
N ASP A 90 -3.39 19.60 2.69
CA ASP A 90 -4.12 19.01 3.80
C ASP A 90 -5.32 19.86 4.23
N ASN A 91 -5.21 21.19 4.17
CA ASN A 91 -6.35 22.08 4.43
C ASN A 91 -7.14 22.44 3.15
N CYS A 92 -6.77 21.88 2.00
CA CYS A 92 -7.46 22.18 0.76
C CYS A 92 -8.91 21.62 0.75
N PRO A 93 -9.90 22.43 0.31
CA PRO A 93 -11.27 21.95 0.19
C PRO A 93 -11.42 20.99 -1.00
N LEU A 94 -12.38 20.07 -0.85
CA LEU A 94 -12.81 19.19 -1.93
C LEU A 94 -13.49 20.00 -3.03
N GLN A 95 -13.34 19.52 -4.26
CA GLN A 95 -14.03 20.11 -5.39
C GLN A 95 -15.48 19.64 -5.44
N GLU A 96 -16.40 20.59 -5.31
CA GLU A 96 -17.83 20.32 -5.43
C GLU A 96 -18.19 19.74 -6.82
N GLY A 97 -19.06 18.73 -6.83
CA GLY A 97 -19.54 18.09 -8.05
C GLY A 97 -18.57 17.10 -8.70
N THR A 98 -17.44 16.79 -8.07
CA THR A 98 -16.57 15.69 -8.50
C THR A 98 -16.87 14.45 -7.67
N GLU A 99 -16.91 13.28 -8.31
CA GLU A 99 -17.10 12.01 -7.62
C GLU A 99 -15.87 11.65 -6.78
N GLU A 100 -16.13 11.13 -5.58
CA GLU A 100 -15.12 10.50 -4.73
C GLU A 100 -14.68 9.19 -5.39
N LYS A 101 -13.38 8.92 -5.35
CA LYS A 101 -12.79 7.76 -6.02
C LYS A 101 -12.19 6.80 -5.02
N MET A 102 -12.48 5.52 -5.23
CA MET A 102 -11.91 4.41 -4.47
C MET A 102 -10.65 3.91 -5.17
N PHE A 103 -9.54 3.89 -4.45
CA PHE A 103 -8.26 3.40 -4.97
C PHE A 103 -7.76 2.23 -4.13
N SER A 104 -7.37 1.16 -4.82
CA SER A 104 -6.72 0.01 -4.20
C SER A 104 -5.21 0.16 -4.36
N LEU A 105 -4.50 0.18 -3.24
CA LEU A 105 -3.06 0.44 -3.19
C LEU A 105 -2.35 -0.78 -2.60
N LEU A 106 -1.36 -1.30 -3.33
CA LEU A 106 -0.43 -2.31 -2.85
C LEU A 106 0.97 -1.72 -2.84
N ASN A 107 1.48 -1.41 -1.64
CA ASN A 107 2.84 -0.91 -1.39
C ASN A 107 3.25 0.44 -2.04
N SER A 108 2.65 0.82 -3.16
CA SER A 108 2.80 2.08 -3.93
C SER A 108 2.11 2.02 -5.30
N THR A 109 1.71 0.83 -5.78
CA THR A 109 1.03 0.72 -7.08
C THR A 109 -0.46 1.00 -6.93
N CYS A 110 -0.90 2.10 -7.53
CA CYS A 110 -2.29 2.54 -7.59
C CYS A 110 -3.04 1.80 -8.68
N VAL A 111 -4.14 1.14 -8.33
CA VAL A 111 -5.11 0.65 -9.31
C VAL A 111 -6.44 1.35 -9.03
N GLU A 112 -6.83 2.23 -9.96
CA GLU A 112 -8.16 2.84 -9.96
C GLU A 112 -9.21 1.74 -10.19
N ARG A 113 -10.25 1.70 -9.34
CA ARG A 113 -11.39 0.80 -9.55
C ARG A 113 -12.62 1.64 -9.86
N SER A 114 -13.13 1.51 -11.07
CA SER A 114 -14.47 1.97 -11.44
C SER A 114 -15.50 0.96 -10.90
N TRP A 115 -16.48 1.43 -10.14
CA TRP A 115 -17.66 0.64 -9.80
C TRP A 115 -18.77 0.91 -10.83
#